data_AF-A0A8J0SQK1-F1
#
_entry.id   AF-A0A8J0SQK1-F1
#
_cell.length_a   1.000
_cell.length_b   1.000
_cell.length_c   1.000
_cell.angle_alpha   90.00
_cell.angle_beta   90.00
_cell.angle_gamma   90.00
#
_symmetry.space_group_name_H-M   'P 1'
#
loop_
_entity.id
_entity.type
_entity.pdbx_description
1 polymer ?
#
loop_
_entity_poly.entity_id
_entity_poly.type
_entity_poly.pdbx_seq_one_letter_code
_entity_poly.pdbx_strand_id
1 'polypeptide(L)'
;MQKVPEMGTMFLRRFLCWVSILGLIGGVAAKPQYAFSVPFVLTPGENTIACMNFLDLDEPLHLHVYLAINGTNHTVFTDEIPARDTFRCKEFQVPDVEINEYSEPPVITMVATGQELVIVKHRTVAFNRNNNIYLVQLDTPIHRPGHKGTWLLIMIETVKQ
;
A
#
# COMPACT_ATOMS: atom_id res chain seq x y z
N MET A 1 -68.71 -16.68 34.20
CA MET A 1 -67.56 -15.97 33.58
C MET A 1 -66.53 -17.02 33.18
N GLN A 2 -66.37 -17.21 31.87
CA GLN A 2 -65.61 -18.28 31.25
C GLN A 2 -64.14 -17.88 31.15
N LYS A 3 -63.22 -18.69 31.71
CA LYS A 3 -61.78 -18.42 31.67
C LYS A 3 -61.26 -18.76 30.27
N VAL A 4 -60.90 -17.73 29.52
CA VAL A 4 -60.31 -17.80 28.17
C VAL A 4 -58.91 -18.45 28.26
N PRO A 5 -58.55 -19.40 27.38
CA PRO A 5 -57.30 -20.15 27.52
C PRO A 5 -56.09 -19.34 27.03
N GLU A 6 -55.06 -19.24 27.86
CA GLU A 6 -53.73 -18.67 27.55
C GLU A 6 -52.90 -19.61 26.65
N MET A 7 -53.43 -20.00 25.49
CA MET A 7 -52.73 -20.90 24.56
C MET A 7 -51.67 -20.15 23.70
N GLY A 8 -51.87 -18.84 23.47
CA GLY A 8 -51.03 -18.04 22.58
C GLY A 8 -49.71 -17.55 23.18
N THR A 9 -49.64 -17.38 24.50
CA THR A 9 -48.46 -16.83 25.20
C THR A 9 -47.31 -17.84 25.30
N MET A 10 -47.60 -19.14 25.38
CA MET A 10 -46.58 -20.19 25.45
C MET A 10 -45.86 -20.39 24.10
N PHE A 11 -46.59 -20.24 22.98
CA PHE A 11 -46.03 -20.38 21.63
C PHE A 11 -45.13 -19.19 21.25
N LEU A 12 -45.56 -17.97 21.58
CA LEU A 12 -44.79 -16.75 21.32
C LEU A 12 -43.47 -16.72 22.09
N ARG A 13 -43.48 -17.15 23.35
CA ARG A 13 -42.26 -17.21 24.18
C ARG A 13 -41.26 -18.26 23.67
N ARG A 14 -41.74 -19.41 23.18
CA ARG A 14 -40.90 -20.44 22.55
C ARG A 14 -40.29 -19.95 21.23
N PHE A 15 -41.06 -19.24 20.42
CA PHE A 15 -40.56 -18.61 19.20
C PHE A 15 -39.49 -17.55 19.49
N LEU A 16 -39.72 -16.67 20.48
CA LEU A 16 -38.75 -15.66 20.89
C LEU A 16 -37.44 -16.29 21.39
N CYS A 17 -37.51 -17.35 22.20
CA CYS A 17 -36.31 -18.09 22.62
C CYS A 17 -35.56 -18.72 21.44
N TRP A 18 -36.26 -19.25 20.44
CA TRP A 18 -35.64 -19.89 19.28
C TRP A 18 -34.91 -18.88 18.38
N VAL A 19 -35.51 -17.70 18.19
CA VAL A 19 -34.88 -16.59 17.43
C VAL A 19 -33.63 -16.08 18.14
N SER A 20 -33.62 -16.02 19.48
CA SER A 20 -32.42 -15.66 20.26
C SER A 20 -31.30 -16.70 20.16
N ILE A 21 -31.62 -18.00 20.05
CA ILE A 21 -30.63 -19.07 19.88
C ILE A 21 -30.01 -19.03 18.46
N LEU A 22 -30.80 -18.68 17.43
CA LEU A 22 -30.32 -18.57 16.05
C LEU A 22 -29.32 -17.42 15.84
N GLY A 23 -29.42 -16.34 16.61
CA GLY A 23 -28.49 -15.21 16.54
C GLY A 23 -27.06 -15.51 17.02
N LEU A 24 -26.85 -16.60 17.77
CA LEU A 24 -25.55 -16.98 18.34
C LEU A 24 -24.67 -17.84 17.41
N ILE A 25 -25.24 -18.39 16.33
CA ILE A 25 -24.54 -19.33 15.44
C ILE A 25 -23.85 -18.58 14.28
N GLY A 26 -24.18 -17.30 14.08
CA GLY A 26 -23.56 -16.43 13.07
C GLY A 26 -22.34 -15.72 13.61
N GLY A 27 -21.25 -16.44 13.89
CA GLY A 27 -19.96 -15.82 14.11
C GLY A 27 -19.51 -15.11 12.84
N VAL A 28 -19.62 -13.78 12.79
CA VAL A 28 -19.00 -12.98 11.73
C VAL A 28 -17.50 -13.15 11.88
N ALA A 29 -16.86 -13.82 10.92
CA ALA A 29 -15.40 -13.88 10.86
C ALA A 29 -14.86 -12.44 10.83
N ALA A 30 -14.10 -12.06 11.87
CA ALA A 30 -13.53 -10.74 11.96
C ALA A 30 -12.56 -10.55 10.78
N LYS A 31 -12.67 -9.41 10.07
CA LYS A 31 -11.72 -9.08 9.00
C LYS A 31 -10.32 -8.92 9.63
N PRO A 32 -9.28 -9.58 9.08
CA PRO A 32 -7.92 -9.46 9.63
C PRO A 32 -7.47 -8.00 9.62
N GLN A 33 -6.80 -7.58 10.69
CA GLN A 33 -6.24 -6.24 10.78
C GLN A 33 -4.75 -6.28 10.42
N TYR A 34 -4.33 -5.35 9.56
CA TYR A 34 -2.96 -5.29 9.09
C TYR A 34 -2.53 -3.86 8.77
N ALA A 35 -1.22 -3.61 8.81
CA ALA A 35 -0.59 -2.38 8.35
C ALA A 35 0.52 -2.73 7.36
N PHE A 36 0.61 -1.95 6.29
CA PHE A 36 1.69 -2.02 5.31
C PHE A 36 2.24 -0.61 5.10
N SER A 37 3.52 -0.47 5.43
CA SER A 37 4.26 0.78 5.52
C SER A 37 5.48 0.73 4.61
N VAL A 38 5.60 1.72 3.74
CA VAL A 38 6.68 1.90 2.77
C VAL A 38 6.89 3.40 2.62
N PRO A 39 8.13 3.86 2.35
CA PRO A 39 8.36 5.27 2.05
C PRO A 39 7.53 5.72 0.85
N PHE A 40 7.00 6.93 0.94
CA PHE A 40 6.22 7.50 -0.16
C PHE A 40 7.09 7.85 -1.37
N VAL A 41 8.33 8.27 -1.13
CA VAL A 41 9.32 8.58 -2.16
C VAL A 41 10.39 7.49 -2.16
N LEU A 42 10.64 6.89 -3.33
CA LEU A 42 11.62 5.82 -3.55
C LEU A 42 12.68 6.32 -4.53
N THR A 43 13.96 6.08 -4.27
CA THR A 43 15.02 6.35 -5.26
C THR A 43 15.32 5.06 -6.03
N PRO A 44 15.16 5.02 -7.37
CA PRO A 44 15.55 3.86 -8.18
C PRO A 44 17.01 3.47 -7.92
N GLY A 45 17.28 2.17 -7.83
CA GLY A 45 18.62 1.64 -7.58
C GLY A 45 19.09 1.72 -6.11
N GLU A 46 18.41 2.46 -5.24
CA GLU A 46 18.75 2.50 -3.80
C GLU A 46 18.03 1.42 -3.00
N ASN A 47 18.63 1.04 -1.88
CA ASN A 47 17.97 0.19 -0.89
C ASN A 47 17.01 0.99 -0.03
N THR A 48 15.91 0.36 0.33
CA THR A 48 14.88 0.93 1.21
C THR A 48 14.21 -0.19 2.01
N ILE A 49 13.33 0.16 2.93
CA ILE A 49 12.70 -0.79 3.85
C ILE A 49 11.18 -0.72 3.73
N ALA A 50 10.53 -1.88 3.61
CA ALA A 50 9.09 -2.04 3.81
C ALA A 50 8.83 -2.77 5.13
N CYS A 51 7.83 -2.31 5.87
CA CYS A 51 7.39 -2.94 7.10
C CYS A 51 5.92 -3.34 7.01
N MET A 52 5.59 -4.45 7.65
CA MET A 52 4.25 -5.00 7.74
C MET A 52 3.95 -5.41 9.18
N ASN A 53 2.71 -5.15 9.57
CA ASN A 53 2.17 -5.58 10.85
C ASN A 53 0.87 -6.36 10.59
N PHE A 54 0.76 -7.56 11.13
CA PHE A 54 -0.44 -8.38 11.12
C PHE A 54 -0.91 -8.55 12.57
N LEU A 55 -2.19 -8.33 12.82
CA LEU A 55 -2.80 -8.58 14.13
C LEU A 55 -3.64 -9.85 14.04
N ASP A 56 -3.61 -10.64 15.11
CA ASP A 56 -4.39 -11.88 15.27
C ASP A 56 -4.20 -12.87 14.11
N LEU A 57 -2.93 -13.10 13.73
CA LEU A 57 -2.58 -14.01 12.66
C LEU A 57 -2.51 -15.47 13.16
N ASP A 58 -3.56 -16.23 12.90
CA ASP A 58 -3.69 -17.63 13.34
C ASP A 58 -3.11 -18.65 12.35
N GLU A 59 -2.81 -18.24 11.11
CA GLU A 59 -2.24 -19.09 10.06
C GLU A 59 -0.95 -18.50 9.46
N PRO A 60 -0.01 -19.32 8.99
CA PRO A 60 1.15 -18.80 8.28
C PRO A 60 0.75 -18.19 6.93
N LEU A 61 1.48 -17.15 6.50
CA LEU A 61 1.25 -16.47 5.22
C LEU A 61 2.48 -16.55 4.33
N HIS A 62 2.25 -16.79 3.05
CA HIS A 62 3.22 -16.55 1.99
C HIS A 62 3.05 -15.12 1.46
N LEU A 63 4.10 -14.32 1.55
CA LEU A 63 4.11 -12.92 1.18
C LEU A 63 4.78 -12.73 -0.18
N HIS A 64 4.13 -11.96 -1.05
CA HIS A 64 4.67 -11.48 -2.30
C HIS A 64 4.46 -9.96 -2.41
N VAL A 65 5.56 -9.21 -2.47
CA VAL A 65 5.54 -7.76 -2.66
C VAL A 65 6.11 -7.44 -4.02
N TYR A 66 5.39 -6.65 -4.81
CA TYR A 66 5.82 -6.21 -6.14
C TYR A 66 5.50 -4.73 -6.37
N LEU A 67 6.29 -4.11 -7.25
CA LEU A 67 6.16 -2.73 -7.67
C LEU A 67 5.71 -2.70 -9.13
N ALA A 68 4.53 -2.14 -9.38
CA ALA A 68 4.00 -1.94 -10.71
C ALA A 68 4.49 -0.60 -11.28
N ILE A 69 5.16 -0.65 -12.43
CA ILE A 69 5.73 0.51 -13.14
C ILE A 69 5.32 0.36 -14.62
N ASN A 70 4.57 1.32 -15.17
CA ASN A 70 4.07 1.26 -16.55
C ASN A 70 3.39 -0.07 -16.93
N GLY A 71 2.59 -0.63 -16.02
CA GLY A 71 1.92 -1.91 -16.23
C GLY A 71 2.82 -3.15 -16.15
N THR A 72 4.13 -2.99 -15.90
CA THR A 72 5.06 -4.09 -15.63
C THR A 72 5.20 -4.29 -14.14
N ASN A 73 5.06 -5.54 -13.67
CA ASN A 73 5.23 -5.90 -12.27
C ASN A 73 6.68 -6.33 -12.01
N HIS A 74 7.36 -5.63 -11.13
CA HIS A 74 8.70 -5.96 -10.65
C HIS A 74 8.59 -6.56 -9.25
N THR A 75 8.93 -7.83 -9.07
CA THR A 75 8.97 -8.44 -7.74
C THR A 75 10.04 -7.75 -6.91
N VAL A 76 9.63 -7.32 -5.71
CA VAL A 76 10.48 -6.60 -4.77
C VAL A 76 11.07 -7.57 -3.75
N PHE A 77 10.22 -8.39 -3.12
CA PHE A 77 10.65 -9.57 -2.35
C PHE A 77 9.48 -10.54 -2.13
N THR A 78 9.85 -11.75 -1.74
CA THR A 78 8.95 -12.74 -1.12
C THR A 78 9.41 -13.03 0.31
N ASP A 79 8.48 -13.43 1.17
CA ASP A 79 8.80 -13.88 2.53
C ASP A 79 7.78 -14.91 3.02
N GLU A 80 8.15 -15.67 4.03
CA GLU A 80 7.24 -16.54 4.78
C GLU A 80 7.03 -15.97 6.17
N ILE A 81 5.77 -15.71 6.52
CA ILE A 81 5.36 -15.19 7.82
C ILE A 81 4.78 -16.35 8.63
N PRO A 82 5.47 -16.80 9.70
CA PRO A 82 4.92 -17.83 10.58
C PRO A 82 3.64 -17.35 11.26
N ALA A 83 2.77 -18.29 11.63
CA ALA A 83 1.62 -17.98 12.47
C ALA A 83 2.08 -17.27 13.77
N ARG A 84 1.30 -16.29 14.23
CA ARG A 84 1.58 -15.42 15.40
C ARG A 84 2.77 -14.46 15.26
N ASP A 85 3.54 -14.50 14.16
CA ASP A 85 4.53 -13.46 13.89
C ASP A 85 3.81 -12.22 13.37
N THR A 86 3.86 -11.14 14.16
CA THR A 86 2.99 -9.97 13.95
C THR A 86 3.71 -8.84 13.23
N PHE A 87 5.03 -8.68 13.35
CA PHE A 87 5.72 -7.51 12.81
C PHE A 87 7.03 -7.87 12.12
N ARG A 88 7.17 -7.45 10.86
CA ARG A 88 8.42 -7.63 10.08
C ARG A 88 8.76 -6.43 9.24
N CYS A 89 10.06 -6.23 9.05
CA CYS A 89 10.59 -5.30 8.06
C CYS A 89 11.59 -6.03 7.17
N LYS A 90 11.56 -5.73 5.87
CA LYS A 90 12.49 -6.24 4.87
C LYS A 90 13.10 -5.07 4.12
N GLU A 91 14.42 -5.09 4.04
CA GLU A 91 15.15 -4.23 3.12
C GLU A 91 15.04 -4.80 1.70
N PHE A 92 14.92 -3.91 0.71
CA PHE A 92 14.87 -4.26 -0.70
C PHE A 92 15.49 -3.15 -1.53
N GLN A 93 16.03 -3.52 -2.69
CA GLN A 93 16.49 -2.54 -3.66
C GLN A 93 15.33 -2.13 -4.55
N VAL A 94 15.13 -0.81 -4.72
CA VAL A 94 14.13 -0.29 -5.65
C VAL A 94 14.59 -0.65 -7.07
N PRO A 95 13.72 -1.26 -7.92
CA PRO A 95 14.05 -1.55 -9.31
C PRO A 95 14.68 -0.34 -9.99
N ASP A 96 15.85 -0.55 -10.59
CA ASP A 96 16.53 0.49 -11.34
C ASP A 96 15.82 0.67 -12.68
N VAL A 97 15.05 1.75 -12.78
CA VAL A 97 14.24 2.10 -13.95
C VAL A 97 14.53 3.53 -14.36
N GLU A 98 14.60 3.79 -15.66
CA GLU A 98 14.82 5.15 -16.15
C GLU A 98 13.63 6.04 -15.79
N ILE A 99 13.92 7.12 -15.07
CA ILE A 99 12.92 7.98 -14.43
C ILE A 99 12.01 8.71 -15.43
N ASN A 100 12.50 8.80 -16.67
CA ASN A 100 11.91 9.57 -17.75
C ASN A 100 10.78 8.80 -18.46
N GLU A 101 10.59 7.52 -18.14
CA GLU A 101 9.79 6.62 -18.98
C GLU A 101 8.37 6.36 -18.46
N TYR A 102 7.98 6.81 -17.26
CA TYR A 102 6.67 6.46 -16.69
C TYR A 102 5.62 7.58 -16.71
N SER A 103 4.49 7.26 -17.34
CA SER A 103 3.30 8.12 -17.47
C SER A 103 2.37 8.03 -16.26
N GLU A 104 2.43 6.94 -15.50
CA GLU A 104 1.56 6.67 -14.36
C GLU A 104 2.36 6.58 -13.05
N PRO A 105 1.78 7.00 -11.91
CA PRO A 105 2.43 6.84 -10.61
C PRO A 105 2.66 5.35 -10.30
N PRO A 106 3.89 4.96 -9.90
CA PRO A 106 4.17 3.57 -9.53
C PRO A 106 3.34 3.12 -8.32
N VAL A 107 2.99 1.84 -8.28
CA VAL A 107 2.16 1.26 -7.22
C VAL A 107 2.84 0.04 -6.63
N ILE A 108 3.20 0.10 -5.35
CA ILE A 108 3.69 -1.07 -4.63
C ILE A 108 2.51 -1.85 -4.02
N THR A 109 2.49 -3.15 -4.24
CA THR A 109 1.43 -4.04 -3.82
C THR A 109 1.99 -5.16 -2.97
N MET A 110 1.40 -5.34 -1.79
CA MET A 110 1.61 -6.48 -0.91
C MET A 110 0.47 -7.48 -1.10
N VAL A 111 0.81 -8.73 -1.39
CA VAL A 111 -0.11 -9.87 -1.41
C VAL A 111 0.36 -10.85 -0.35
N ALA A 112 -0.48 -11.15 0.64
CA ALA A 112 -0.21 -12.17 1.64
C ALA A 112 -1.28 -13.26 1.54
N THR A 113 -0.85 -14.49 1.29
CA THR A 113 -1.73 -15.64 1.01
C THR A 113 -1.49 -16.72 2.05
N GLY A 114 -2.52 -17.06 2.81
CA GLY A 114 -2.57 -18.21 3.71
C GLY A 114 -3.49 -19.29 3.18
N GLN A 115 -3.97 -20.16 4.07
CA GLN A 115 -4.85 -21.27 3.69
C GLN A 115 -6.29 -20.78 3.46
N GLU A 116 -6.77 -19.89 4.33
CA GLU A 116 -8.11 -19.31 4.23
C GLU A 116 -8.08 -17.80 3.97
N LEU A 117 -6.94 -17.15 4.22
CA LEU A 117 -6.80 -15.71 4.14
C LEU A 117 -6.04 -15.25 2.89
N VAL A 118 -6.58 -14.22 2.23
CA VAL A 118 -5.84 -13.47 1.20
C VAL A 118 -5.93 -11.98 1.51
N ILE A 119 -4.79 -11.36 1.75
CA ILE A 119 -4.64 -9.93 2.01
C ILE A 119 -3.99 -9.29 0.79
N VAL A 120 -4.64 -8.28 0.21
CA VAL A 120 -4.05 -7.46 -0.85
C VAL A 120 -4.04 -6.00 -0.40
N LYS A 121 -2.88 -5.36 -0.46
CA LYS A 121 -2.71 -3.96 -0.10
C LYS A 121 -1.85 -3.21 -1.09
N HIS A 122 -2.41 -2.14 -1.64
CA HIS A 122 -1.74 -1.25 -2.58
C HIS A 122 -1.32 0.07 -1.90
N ARG A 123 -0.18 0.61 -2.33
CA ARG A 123 0.30 1.95 -2.01
C ARG A 123 0.85 2.60 -3.27
N THR A 124 0.31 3.76 -3.61
CA THR A 124 0.92 4.63 -4.63
C THR A 124 2.17 5.26 -4.05
N VAL A 125 3.26 5.23 -4.80
CA VAL A 125 4.55 5.83 -4.43
C VAL A 125 5.00 6.79 -5.53
N ALA A 126 6.01 7.60 -5.23
CA ALA A 126 6.66 8.47 -6.18
C ALA A 126 8.14 8.05 -6.28
N PHE A 127 8.70 8.15 -7.48
CA PHE A 127 10.14 8.02 -7.62
C PHE A 127 10.81 9.38 -7.41
N ASN A 128 11.91 9.37 -6.66
CA ASN A 128 12.78 10.52 -6.53
C ASN A 128 13.39 10.79 -7.90
N ARG A 129 12.98 11.88 -8.53
CA ARG A 129 13.59 12.32 -9.79
C ARG A 129 14.84 13.09 -9.46
N ASN A 130 15.99 12.62 -9.93
CA ASN A 130 17.23 13.41 -9.95
C ASN A 130 17.06 14.55 -10.97
N ASN A 131 16.28 15.56 -10.56
CA ASN A 131 16.02 16.74 -11.38
C ASN A 131 17.14 17.73 -11.11
N ASN A 132 18.19 17.66 -11.93
CA ASN A 132 19.15 18.76 -11.99
C ASN A 132 18.40 20.06 -12.28
N ILE A 133 18.70 21.09 -11.50
CA ILE A 133 18.14 22.42 -11.72
C ILE A 133 19.06 23.11 -12.71
N TYR A 134 18.53 23.45 -13.89
CA TYR A 134 19.24 24.24 -14.90
C TYR A 134 18.78 25.68 -14.82
N LEU A 135 19.72 26.59 -14.56
CA LEU A 135 19.49 28.02 -14.56
C LEU A 135 20.18 28.64 -15.77
N VAL A 136 19.43 29.43 -16.54
CA VAL A 136 19.97 30.22 -17.64
C VAL A 136 20.07 31.66 -17.19
N GLN A 137 21.30 32.16 -17.05
CA GLN A 137 21.56 33.55 -16.75
C GLN A 137 21.93 34.28 -18.03
N LEU A 138 21.10 35.24 -18.41
CA LEU A 138 21.38 36.14 -19.53
C LEU A 138 22.15 37.36 -19.02
N ASP A 139 23.04 37.91 -19.84
CA ASP A 139 23.72 39.17 -19.55
C ASP A 139 22.76 40.36 -19.47
N THR A 140 21.67 40.30 -20.24
CA THR A 140 20.61 41.30 -20.30
C THR A 140 19.24 40.64 -20.42
N PRO A 141 18.19 41.18 -19.75
CA PRO A 141 16.86 40.60 -19.80
C PRO A 141 16.15 40.84 -21.16
N ILE A 142 16.56 41.87 -21.91
CA ILE A 142 15.98 42.21 -23.22
C ILE A 142 17.13 42.52 -24.18
N HIS A 143 17.15 41.81 -25.32
CA HIS A 143 18.26 41.90 -26.25
C HIS A 143 17.97 42.81 -27.44
N ARG A 144 18.98 43.57 -27.87
CA ARG A 144 18.85 44.47 -29.03
C ARG A 144 19.03 43.70 -30.35
N PRO A 145 18.18 43.95 -31.37
CA PRO A 145 18.36 43.36 -32.69
C PRO A 145 19.76 43.66 -33.26
N GLY A 146 20.46 42.63 -33.74
CA GLY A 146 21.81 42.74 -34.30
C GLY A 146 22.96 42.70 -33.26
N HIS A 147 22.66 42.66 -31.96
CA HIS A 147 23.67 42.50 -30.91
C HIS A 147 23.85 41.02 -30.54
N LYS A 148 25.09 40.58 -30.35
CA LYS A 148 25.39 39.23 -29.84
C LYS A 148 25.40 39.26 -28.32
N GLY A 149 24.70 38.31 -27.70
CA GLY A 149 24.58 38.22 -26.24
C GLY A 149 25.38 37.08 -25.69
N THR A 150 25.68 37.21 -24.43
CA THR A 150 26.32 36.21 -23.60
C THR A 150 25.30 35.61 -22.66
N TRP A 151 25.38 34.30 -22.46
CA TRP A 151 24.57 33.58 -21.51
C TRP A 151 25.44 32.57 -20.78
N LEU A 152 25.05 32.30 -19.53
CA LEU A 152 25.67 31.31 -18.68
C LEU A 152 24.62 30.25 -18.36
N LEU A 153 24.99 28.98 -18.58
CA LEU A 153 24.23 27.83 -18.11
C LEU A 153 24.85 27.36 -16.81
N ILE A 154 24.04 27.35 -15.75
CA ILE A 154 24.42 26.84 -14.44
C ILE A 154 23.62 25.56 -14.21
N MET A 155 24.32 24.47 -13.94
CA MET A 155 23.73 23.19 -13.56
C MET A 155 23.94 23.00 -12.07
N ILE A 156 22.85 22.86 -11.34
CA ILE A 156 22.85 22.56 -9.91
C ILE A 156 22.38 21.11 -9.77
N GLU A 157 23.30 20.25 -9.37
CA GLU A 157 22.99 18.87 -8.99
C GLU A 157 22.20 18.90 -7.69
N THR A 158 20.98 18.34 -7.69
CA THR A 158 20.18 18.20 -6.47
C THR A 158 20.49 16.90 -5.73
N VAL A 159 21.66 16.29 -5.98
CA VAL A 159 22.08 15.05 -5.32
C VAL A 159 22.04 15.29 -3.82
N LYS A 160 21.20 14.53 -3.14
CA LYS A 160 21.17 14.51 -1.68
C LYS A 160 22.01 13.32 -1.21
N GLN A 161 22.93 13.60 -0.29
CA GLN A 161 23.66 12.62 0.52
C GLN A 161 22.72 11.65 1.22
#